data_AF-A0A7G9BFK7-F1
#
_entry.id   AF-A0A7G9BFK7-F1
#
_cell.length_a   1.000
_cell.length_b   1.000
_cell.length_c   1.000
_cell.angle_alpha   90.00
_cell.angle_beta   90.00
_cell.angle_gamma   90.00
#
_symmetry.space_group_name_H-M   'P 1'
#
loop_
_entity.id
_entity.type
_entity.pdbx_description
1 polymer ?
#
loop_
_entity_poly.entity_id
_entity_poly.type
_entity_poly.pdbx_seq_one_letter_code
_entity_poly.pdbx_strand_id
1 'polypeptide(L)'
;MLPFTQNTLDKLEALFKRMGYKVRYEKGNFRTGSCMLQSSKVIVVNRFSNIEVKINSLLDLLKTIDPDTSKLDEKQKQFYYTIKQTL
;
A
#
# COMPACT_ATOMS: atom_id res chain seq x y z
N MET A 1 -7.93 10.40 -11.88
CA MET A 1 -8.62 9.72 -10.76
C MET A 1 -8.20 8.26 -10.75
N LEU A 2 -7.56 7.80 -9.68
CA LEU A 2 -7.21 6.39 -9.53
C LEU A 2 -8.48 5.60 -9.19
N PRO A 3 -8.86 4.59 -9.99
CA PRO A 3 -10.03 3.79 -9.69
C PRO A 3 -9.74 2.92 -8.45
N PHE A 4 -10.57 3.03 -7.42
CA PHE A 4 -10.50 2.20 -6.22
C PHE A 4 -11.07 0.80 -6.50
N THR A 5 -10.29 -0.01 -7.22
CA THR A 5 -10.67 -1.35 -7.67
C THR A 5 -9.69 -2.39 -7.13
N GLN A 6 -10.10 -3.67 -7.17
CA GLN A 6 -9.24 -4.79 -6.77
C GLN A 6 -7.92 -4.81 -7.55
N ASN A 7 -7.94 -4.39 -8.81
CA ASN A 7 -6.74 -4.29 -9.63
C ASN A 7 -5.74 -3.25 -9.09
N THR A 8 -6.22 -2.13 -8.56
CA THR A 8 -5.37 -1.10 -7.94
C THR A 8 -4.80 -1.60 -6.62
N LEU A 9 -5.61 -2.31 -5.83
CA LEU A 9 -5.17 -2.93 -4.58
C LEU A 9 -4.06 -3.95 -4.84
N ASP A 10 -4.24 -4.85 -5.81
CA ASP A 10 -3.26 -5.89 -6.17
C ASP A 10 -1.92 -5.28 -6.63
N LYS A 11 -1.99 -4.20 -7.42
CA LYS A 11 -0.80 -3.43 -7.83
C LYS A 11 -0.07 -2.81 -6.65
N LEU A 12 -0.78 -2.25 -5.67
CA LEU A 12 -0.18 -1.72 -4.44
C LEU A 12 0.48 -2.84 -3.62
N GLU A 13 -0.19 -3.97 -3.45
CA GLU A 13 0.37 -5.12 -2.74
C GLU A 13 1.65 -5.64 -3.42
N ALA A 14 1.65 -5.73 -4.75
CA ALA A 14 2.82 -6.09 -5.53
C ALA A 14 3.96 -5.06 -5.38
N LEU A 15 3.64 -3.76 -5.34
CA LEU A 15 4.59 -2.68 -5.11
C LEU A 15 5.26 -2.84 -3.74
N PHE A 16 4.47 -2.97 -2.67
CA PHE A 16 4.97 -3.19 -1.33
C PHE A 16 5.83 -4.45 -1.23
N LYS A 17 5.39 -5.54 -1.87
CA LYS A 17 6.16 -6.80 -1.93
C LYS A 17 7.54 -6.61 -2.55
N ARG A 18 7.66 -5.84 -3.63
CA ARG A 18 8.97 -5.53 -4.25
C ARG A 18 9.84 -4.64 -3.39
N MET A 19 9.24 -3.73 -2.64
CA MET A 19 9.94 -2.90 -1.65
C MET A 19 10.41 -3.70 -0.42
N GLY A 20 10.05 -4.99 -0.34
CA GLY A 20 10.39 -5.87 0.79
C GLY A 20 9.38 -5.80 1.92
N TYR A 21 8.21 -5.22 1.70
CA TYR A 21 7.10 -5.20 2.65
C TYR A 21 6.15 -6.36 2.41
N LYS A 22 5.70 -7.01 3.49
CA LYS A 22 4.71 -8.10 3.40
C LYS A 22 3.35 -7.59 3.86
N VAL A 23 2.38 -7.54 2.95
CA VAL A 23 1.00 -7.20 3.29
C VAL A 23 0.32 -8.42 3.90
N ARG A 24 -0.27 -8.27 5.08
CA ARG A 24 -1.07 -9.28 5.78
C ARG A 24 -2.43 -8.73 6.15
N TYR A 25 -3.46 -9.56 5.98
CA TYR A 25 -4.82 -9.24 6.36
C TYR A 25 -5.15 -9.90 7.69
N GLU A 26 -5.38 -9.09 8.73
CA GLU A 26 -5.67 -9.58 10.08
C GLU A 26 -7.05 -9.11 10.55
N LYS A 27 -7.66 -9.90 11.43
CA LYS A 27 -8.84 -9.50 12.22
C LYS A 27 -8.35 -8.76 13.47
N GLY A 28 -8.04 -7.47 13.35
CA GLY A 28 -7.63 -6.64 14.47
C GLY A 28 -8.41 -5.34 14.53
N ASN A 29 -8.70 -4.85 15.74
CA ASN A 29 -9.25 -3.51 15.96
C ASN A 29 -8.12 -2.47 15.76
N PHE A 30 -7.62 -2.37 14.53
CA PHE A 30 -6.65 -1.35 14.15
C PHE A 30 -7.39 -0.01 14.15
N ARG A 31 -7.21 0.80 15.20
CA ARG A 31 -7.88 2.09 15.37
C ARG A 31 -7.70 3.06 14.19
N THR A 32 -6.74 2.80 13.30
CA THR A 32 -6.38 3.61 12.13
C THR A 32 -6.51 2.89 10.77
N GLY A 33 -7.18 1.73 10.68
CA GLY A 33 -7.45 1.05 9.39
C GLY A 33 -6.28 0.24 8.81
N SER A 34 -5.03 0.66 9.06
CA SER A 34 -3.81 -0.13 8.86
C SER A 34 -2.77 0.16 9.96
N CYS A 35 -1.87 -0.81 10.18
CA CYS A 35 -0.72 -0.65 11.06
C CYS A 35 0.53 -1.18 10.36
N MET A 36 1.61 -0.39 10.40
CA MET A 36 2.90 -0.78 9.86
C MET A 36 3.83 -1.23 10.97
N LEU A 37 4.30 -2.47 10.89
CA LEU A 37 5.39 -2.97 11.72
C LEU A 37 6.71 -2.66 11.02
N GLN A 38 7.30 -1.49 11.31
CA GLN A 38 8.59 -1.05 10.75
C GLN A 38 9.72 -2.05 11.04
N SER A 39 9.74 -2.71 12.21
CA SER A 39 10.80 -3.69 12.56
C SER A 39 10.82 -4.94 11.69
N SER A 40 9.68 -5.35 11.14
CA SER A 40 9.58 -6.59 10.33
C SER A 40 9.20 -6.33 8.88
N LYS A 41 9.07 -5.06 8.46
CA LYS A 41 8.52 -4.65 7.15
C LYS A 41 7.19 -5.36 6.85
N VAL A 42 6.33 -5.50 7.85
CA VAL A 42 5.01 -6.13 7.66
C VAL A 42 3.95 -5.03 7.72
N ILE A 43 3.12 -4.98 6.68
CA ILE A 43 1.98 -4.08 6.61
C ILE A 43 0.75 -4.90 6.97
N VAL A 44 0.04 -4.50 8.01
CA VAL A 44 -1.18 -5.17 8.43
C VAL A 44 -2.38 -4.33 8.05
N VAL A 45 -3.27 -4.91 7.25
CA VAL A 45 -4.50 -4.29 6.76
C VAL A 45 -5.69 -5.01 7.40
N ASN A 46 -6.68 -4.24 7.88
CA ASN A 46 -7.88 -4.87 8.43
C ASN A 46 -8.66 -5.59 7.33
N ARG A 47 -8.91 -6.89 7.53
CA ARG A 47 -9.61 -7.70 6.51
C ARG A 47 -11.07 -7.31 6.29
N PHE A 48 -11.70 -6.70 7.30
CA PHE A 48 -13.11 -6.27 7.26
C PHE A 48 -13.31 -4.92 6.57
N SER A 49 -12.23 -4.20 6.27
CA SER A 49 -12.30 -2.91 5.59
C SER A 49 -12.69 -3.07 4.12
N ASN A 50 -13.47 -2.12 3.61
CA ASN A 50 -13.79 -2.02 2.19
C ASN A 50 -12.54 -1.75 1.34
N ILE A 51 -12.64 -2.03 0.04
CA ILE A 51 -11.51 -1.89 -0.89
C ILE A 51 -10.96 -0.46 -0.94
N GLU A 52 -11.84 0.53 -0.88
CA GLU A 52 -11.47 1.95 -0.81
C GLU A 52 -10.66 2.24 0.46
N VAL A 53 -11.12 1.74 1.61
CA VAL A 53 -10.43 1.92 2.89
C VAL A 53 -9.06 1.22 2.86
N LYS A 54 -8.98 0.01 2.29
CA LYS A 54 -7.72 -0.72 2.12
C LYS A 54 -6.73 0.04 1.24
N ILE A 55 -7.19 0.51 0.08
CA ILE A 55 -6.36 1.28 -0.85
C ILE A 55 -5.90 2.58 -0.21
N ASN A 56 -6.80 3.37 0.40
CA ASN A 56 -6.43 4.60 1.09
C ASN A 56 -5.42 4.36 2.22
N SER A 57 -5.62 3.31 3.02
CA SER A 57 -4.69 2.92 4.08
C SER A 57 -3.30 2.58 3.53
N LEU A 58 -3.23 1.89 2.39
CA LEU A 58 -1.97 1.57 1.72
C LEU A 58 -1.32 2.79 1.07
N LEU A 59 -2.11 3.70 0.50
CA LEU A 59 -1.63 4.96 -0.07
C LEU A 59 -1.03 5.87 1.00
N ASP A 60 -1.69 5.98 2.16
CA ASP A 60 -1.19 6.78 3.27
C ASP A 60 0.13 6.21 3.83
N LEU A 61 0.19 4.88 3.95
CA LEU A 61 1.44 4.18 4.27
C LEU A 61 2.52 4.40 3.21
N LEU A 62 2.15 4.47 1.93
CA LEU A 62 3.08 4.75 0.84
C LEU A 62 3.60 6.20 0.86
N LYS A 63 2.89 7.14 1.49
CA LYS A 63 3.40 8.51 1.73
C LYS A 63 4.42 8.54 2.87
N THR A 64 4.25 7.68 3.86
CA THR A 64 5.13 7.60 5.04
C THR A 64 6.34 6.70 4.82
N ILE A 65 6.21 5.68 3.97
CA ILE A 65 7.36 4.94 3.45
C ILE A 65 7.93 5.74 2.29
N ASP A 66 9.21 6.06 2.33
CA ASP A 66 9.91 6.50 1.12
C ASP A 66 10.27 5.25 0.28
N PRO A 67 9.58 4.97 -0.84
CA PRO A 67 9.99 3.90 -1.72
C PRO A 67 11.34 4.24 -2.33
N ASP A 68 12.32 3.38 -2.11
CA ASP A 68 13.56 3.41 -2.87
C ASP A 68 13.23 3.10 -4.34
N THR A 69 13.06 4.17 -5.12
CA THR A 69 12.69 4.06 -6.53
C THR A 69 13.72 3.27 -7.32
N SER A 70 14.96 3.13 -6.83
CA SER A 70 15.98 2.28 -7.46
C SER A 70 15.60 0.80 -7.48
N LYS A 71 14.74 0.36 -6.55
CA LYS A 71 14.24 -1.03 -6.45
C LYS A 71 12.92 -1.25 -7.19
N LEU A 72 12.34 -0.20 -7.74
CA LEU A 72 11.09 -0.24 -8.49
C LEU A 72 11.36 -0.34 -9.99
N ASP A 73 10.58 -1.15 -10.67
CA ASP A 73 10.61 -1.20 -12.14
C ASP A 73 9.93 0.03 -12.74
N GLU A 74 10.18 0.30 -14.01
CA GLU A 74 9.60 1.44 -14.74
C GLU A 74 8.07 1.52 -14.61
N LYS A 75 7.37 0.37 -14.72
CA LYS A 75 5.91 0.29 -14.55
C LYS A 75 5.45 0.73 -13.15
N GLN A 76 6.23 0.42 -12.13
CA GLN A 76 5.92 0.73 -10.74
C GLN A 76 6.27 2.18 -10.40
N LYS A 77 7.39 2.69 -10.94
CA LYS A 77 7.73 4.11 -10.89
C LYS A 77 6.61 4.94 -11.49
N GLN A 78 6.15 4.61 -12.70
CA GLN A 78 5.03 5.30 -13.35
C GLN A 78 3.75 5.27 -12.50
N PHE A 79 3.44 4.12 -11.90
CA PHE A 79 2.28 3.99 -11.02
C PHE A 79 2.43 4.83 -9.74
N TYR A 80 3.61 4.81 -9.12
CA TYR A 80 3.92 5.63 -7.94
C TYR A 80 3.86 7.13 -8.24
N TYR A 81 4.42 7.58 -9.37
CA TYR A 81 4.32 8.97 -9.81
C TYR A 81 2.86 9.39 -10.07
N THR A 82 2.07 8.52 -10.71
CA THR A 82 0.63 8.75 -10.92
C THR A 82 -0.10 8.92 -9.57
N ILE A 83 0.23 8.09 -8.59
CA ILE A 83 -0.31 8.18 -7.22
C ILE A 83 0.09 9.51 -6.58
N LYS A 84 1.38 9.87 -6.62
CA LYS A 84 1.91 11.12 -6.07
C LYS A 84 1.33 12.37 -6.72
N GLN A 85 0.96 12.32 -7.99
CA GLN A 85 0.31 13.43 -8.70
C GLN A 85 -1.19 13.53 -8.40
N THR A 86 -1.81 12.45 -7.92
CA THR A 86 -3.25 12.41 -7.61
C THR A 86 -3.55 12.74 -6.14
N LEU A 87 -2.52 12.69 -5.28
CA LEU A 87 -2.57 12.97 -3.84
C LEU A 87 -2.14 14.39 -3.52
#